data_AF-A0A103ZW01-F1
#
_entry.id   AF-A0A103ZW01-F1
#
_cell.length_a   1.000
_cell.length_b   1.000
_cell.length_c   1.000
_cell.angle_alpha   90.00
_cell.angle_beta   90.00
_cell.angle_gamma   90.00
#
_symmetry.space_group_name_H-M   'P 1'
#
loop_
_entity.id
_entity.type
_entity.pdbx_description
1 polymer ?
#
loop_
_entity_poly.entity_id
_entity_poly.type
_entity_poly.pdbx_seq_one_letter_code
_entity_poly.pdbx_strand_id
1 'polypeptide(L)'
;MRNKLITAALAAMVPLMCDAATSVVIDARANCLSSYVGTVSGGTPVKLALAPGRYTVSLIANSMSCGGGALEHGCNIDTAIIQGGFGSIRWGGAVTARPTVIEMAGSGTNVFAYVSDDYCLDNTGQAALLFQPTN
;
A
#
# COMPACT_ATOMS: atom_id res chain seq x y z
N MET A 1 52.55 -15.90 41.09
CA MET A 1 52.01 -14.91 40.11
C MET A 1 51.88 -15.67 38.79
N ARG A 2 50.77 -15.80 38.05
CA ARG A 2 49.74 -14.85 37.61
C ARG A 2 48.63 -15.75 36.98
N ASN A 3 47.39 -15.80 37.48
CA ASN A 3 46.22 -15.03 37.01
C ASN A 3 46.13 -15.01 35.46
N LYS A 4 45.04 -15.38 34.75
CA LYS A 4 43.61 -15.26 35.03
C LYS A 4 42.80 -16.18 34.09
N LEU A 5 41.60 -16.57 34.57
CA LEU A 5 40.39 -16.86 33.80
C LEU A 5 40.03 -15.71 32.83
N ILE A 6 39.00 -15.91 32.00
CA ILE A 6 38.13 -14.95 31.27
C ILE A 6 38.28 -15.12 29.75
N THR A 7 37.27 -15.25 28.89
CA THR A 7 35.81 -15.43 28.97
C THR A 7 35.37 -15.73 27.53
N ALA A 8 34.54 -16.74 27.30
CA ALA A 8 33.90 -16.95 26.00
C ALA A 8 32.82 -15.88 25.82
N ALA A 9 33.05 -14.90 24.95
CA ALA A 9 32.04 -13.93 24.56
C ALA A 9 31.09 -14.58 23.56
N LEU A 10 29.92 -15.02 24.04
CA LEU A 10 28.81 -15.42 23.19
C LEU A 10 28.22 -14.14 22.57
N ALA A 11 28.55 -13.84 21.33
CA ALA A 11 27.94 -12.73 20.60
C ALA A 11 26.44 -13.03 20.42
N ALA A 12 25.59 -12.32 21.17
CA ALA A 12 24.16 -12.34 20.97
C ALA A 12 23.88 -11.73 19.59
N MET A 13 23.60 -12.58 18.60
CA MET A 13 23.03 -12.16 17.33
C MET A 13 21.61 -11.67 17.60
N VAL A 14 21.45 -10.37 17.85
CA VAL A 14 20.14 -9.73 17.81
C VAL A 14 19.71 -9.77 16.34
N PRO A 15 18.62 -10.45 15.97
CA PRO A 15 18.09 -10.35 14.63
C PRO A 15 17.61 -8.91 14.45
N LEU A 16 18.33 -8.13 13.63
CA LEU A 16 17.75 -6.93 13.05
C LEU A 16 16.60 -7.40 12.15
N MET A 17 15.38 -7.29 12.67
CA MET A 17 14.16 -7.38 11.86
C MET A 17 14.16 -6.14 10.97
N CYS A 18 14.82 -6.23 9.82
CA CYS A 18 14.71 -5.23 8.78
C CYS A 18 13.36 -5.50 8.10
N ASP A 19 12.32 -4.76 8.48
CA ASP A 19 11.06 -4.83 7.73
C ASP A 19 11.37 -4.40 6.29
N ALA A 20 11.09 -5.29 5.34
CA ALA A 20 11.37 -5.05 3.94
C ALA A 20 10.29 -4.15 3.34
N ALA A 21 10.69 -3.28 2.41
CA ALA A 21 9.72 -2.56 1.60
C ALA A 21 8.86 -3.55 0.81
N THR A 22 7.55 -3.29 0.76
CA THR A 22 6.58 -4.14 0.07
C THR A 22 6.00 -3.35 -1.10
N SER A 23 5.99 -3.94 -2.29
CA SER A 23 5.32 -3.36 -3.45
C SER A 23 4.09 -4.15 -3.83
N VAL A 24 3.05 -3.45 -4.26
CA VAL A 24 1.81 -4.04 -4.75
C VAL A 24 1.36 -3.34 -6.01
N VAL A 25 0.91 -4.11 -6.98
CA VAL A 25 0.36 -3.61 -8.23
C VAL A 25 -1.16 -3.53 -8.11
N ILE A 26 -1.72 -2.39 -8.52
CA ILE A 26 -3.16 -2.18 -8.69
C ILE A 26 -3.46 -2.00 -10.18
N ASP A 27 -4.51 -2.65 -10.64
CA ASP A 27 -5.08 -2.50 -11.96
C ASP A 27 -6.29 -1.55 -11.91
N ALA A 28 -6.28 -0.54 -12.77
CA ALA A 28 -7.26 0.54 -12.73
C ALA A 28 -8.69 0.06 -12.97
N ARG A 29 -8.89 -1.10 -13.62
CA ARG A 29 -10.19 -1.70 -13.87
C ARG A 29 -10.50 -2.78 -12.84
N ALA A 30 -9.60 -3.75 -12.69
CA ALA A 30 -9.84 -4.94 -11.86
C ALA A 30 -9.85 -4.62 -10.36
N ASN A 31 -9.21 -3.54 -9.93
CA ASN A 31 -9.17 -3.11 -8.53
C ASN A 31 -9.93 -1.81 -8.28
N CYS A 32 -10.88 -1.45 -9.15
CA CYS A 32 -11.66 -0.23 -9.02
C CYS A 32 -13.01 -0.43 -8.29
N LEU A 33 -13.37 0.53 -7.45
CA LEU A 33 -14.64 0.59 -6.74
C LEU A 33 -15.46 1.77 -7.25
N SER A 34 -16.64 1.50 -7.80
CA SER A 34 -17.38 2.51 -8.57
C SER A 34 -18.46 3.31 -7.83
N SER A 35 -18.46 3.39 -6.50
CA SER A 35 -19.57 4.06 -5.80
C SER A 35 -19.23 4.71 -4.46
N TYR A 36 -19.69 5.96 -4.31
CA TYR A 36 -20.24 6.50 -3.06
C TYR A 36 -21.80 6.38 -3.00
N VAL A 37 -22.53 6.37 -4.13
CA VAL A 37 -23.96 5.99 -4.25
C VAL A 37 -24.28 5.63 -5.73
N GLY A 38 -24.31 4.34 -6.09
CA GLY A 38 -24.60 3.90 -7.47
C GLY A 38 -24.35 2.41 -7.76
N THR A 39 -24.64 1.97 -9.00
CA THR A 39 -24.48 0.58 -9.45
C THR A 39 -23.00 0.25 -9.71
N VAL A 40 -22.58 -0.89 -9.13
CA VAL A 40 -21.19 -1.28 -8.91
C VAL A 40 -20.57 -1.92 -10.16
N SER A 41 -19.46 -1.38 -10.66
CA SER A 41 -18.48 -2.13 -11.45
C SER A 41 -17.50 -2.77 -10.47
N GLY A 42 -17.77 -4.02 -10.10
CA GLY A 42 -17.18 -4.74 -8.98
C GLY A 42 -15.72 -5.18 -9.14
N GLY A 43 -14.79 -4.22 -9.21
CA GLY A 43 -13.40 -4.53 -8.96
C GLY A 43 -13.18 -5.04 -7.53
N THR A 44 -12.13 -5.83 -7.34
CA THR A 44 -11.74 -6.34 -6.02
C THR A 44 -10.55 -5.55 -5.52
N PRO A 45 -10.62 -4.84 -4.38
CA PRO A 45 -9.47 -4.15 -3.81
C PRO A 45 -8.32 -5.12 -3.57
N VAL A 46 -7.09 -4.66 -3.79
CA VAL A 46 -5.92 -5.46 -3.44
C VAL A 46 -5.78 -5.49 -1.92
N LYS A 47 -5.72 -6.68 -1.36
CA LYS A 47 -5.58 -6.90 0.08
C LYS A 47 -4.11 -7.16 0.42
N LEU A 48 -3.57 -6.37 1.33
CA LEU A 48 -2.21 -6.48 1.85
C LEU A 48 -2.24 -6.65 3.37
N ALA A 49 -1.47 -7.62 3.87
CA ALA A 49 -1.19 -7.72 5.29
C ALA A 49 0.14 -7.03 5.58
N LEU A 50 0.11 -6.01 6.43
CA LEU A 50 1.31 -5.31 6.92
C LEU A 50 1.52 -5.63 8.39
N ALA A 51 2.77 -5.77 8.80
CA ALA A 51 3.12 -5.82 10.21
C ALA A 51 2.79 -4.47 10.89
N PRO A 52 2.56 -4.45 12.21
CA PRO A 52 2.43 -3.19 12.94
C PRO A 52 3.66 -2.29 12.73
N GLY A 53 3.46 -1.00 12.51
CA GLY A 53 4.54 -0.08 12.20
C GLY A 53 4.10 1.16 11.43
N ARG A 54 5.04 2.06 11.16
CA ARG A 54 4.85 3.27 10.35
C ARG A 54 5.39 3.03 8.95
N TYR A 55 4.63 3.42 7.93
CA TYR A 55 5.02 3.22 6.54
C TYR A 55 4.82 4.50 5.75
N THR A 56 5.79 4.86 4.91
CA THR A 56 5.57 5.76 3.78
C THR A 56 5.02 4.98 2.61
N VAL A 57 3.96 5.50 2.00
CA VAL A 57 3.27 4.90 0.86
C VAL A 57 3.27 5.90 -0.28
N SER A 58 3.63 5.44 -1.48
CA SER A 58 3.64 6.28 -2.69
C SER A 58 3.36 5.45 -3.94
N LEU A 59 2.85 6.11 -4.97
CA LEU A 59 2.84 5.57 -6.33
C LEU A 59 4.23 5.74 -6.94
N ILE A 60 4.90 4.63 -7.26
CA ILE A 60 6.24 4.61 -7.84
C ILE A 60 6.26 4.37 -9.36
N ALA A 61 5.14 3.86 -9.90
CA ALA A 61 4.88 3.77 -11.32
C ALA A 61 3.37 3.89 -11.53
N ASN A 62 2.95 4.58 -12.59
CA ASN A 62 1.54 4.77 -12.88
C ASN A 62 1.29 4.95 -14.38
N SER A 63 0.36 4.15 -14.90
CA SER A 63 -0.14 4.20 -16.29
C SER A 63 -1.67 4.20 -16.34
N MET A 64 -2.34 4.48 -15.21
CA MET A 64 -3.78 4.35 -15.07
C MET A 64 -4.53 5.50 -15.76
N SER A 65 -5.63 5.17 -16.44
CA SER A 65 -6.47 6.15 -17.15
C SER A 65 -7.94 5.74 -17.16
N CYS A 66 -8.86 6.71 -16.98
CA CYS A 66 -10.32 6.54 -17.15
C CYS A 66 -10.82 6.87 -18.57
N GLY A 67 -9.90 6.98 -19.54
CA GLY A 67 -10.21 7.36 -20.92
C GLY A 67 -9.67 6.36 -21.94
N GLY A 68 -9.62 5.06 -21.62
CA GLY A 68 -9.11 4.05 -22.55
C GLY A 68 -7.61 4.14 -22.85
N GLY A 69 -6.81 4.68 -21.91
CA GLY A 69 -5.35 4.70 -22.00
C GLY A 69 -4.75 6.05 -22.40
N ALA A 70 -5.58 7.07 -22.57
CA ALA A 70 -5.13 8.43 -22.85
C ALA A 70 -4.57 9.11 -21.59
N LEU A 71 -3.25 9.09 -21.43
CA LEU A 71 -2.54 9.71 -20.30
C LEU A 71 -2.20 11.19 -20.55
N GLU A 72 -1.90 11.56 -21.80
CA GLU A 72 -1.64 12.95 -22.20
C GLU A 72 -2.94 13.56 -22.71
N HIS A 73 -3.38 14.67 -22.09
CA HIS A 73 -4.63 15.37 -22.40
C HIS A 73 -5.92 14.53 -22.26
N GLY A 74 -5.83 13.31 -21.72
CA GLY A 74 -6.96 12.44 -21.39
C GLY A 74 -7.27 12.42 -19.90
N CYS A 75 -8.05 11.42 -19.47
CA CYS A 75 -8.35 11.20 -18.06
C CYS A 75 -7.23 10.37 -17.42
N ASN A 76 -6.29 11.04 -16.74
CA ASN A 76 -5.24 10.39 -15.95
C ASN A 76 -5.76 10.09 -14.54
N ILE A 77 -5.58 8.85 -14.08
CA ILE A 77 -5.86 8.46 -12.69
C ILE A 77 -4.53 8.48 -11.94
N ASP A 78 -4.22 9.59 -11.28
CA ASP A 78 -2.95 9.80 -10.57
C ASP A 78 -2.98 9.40 -9.09
N THR A 79 -4.10 8.83 -8.65
CA THR A 79 -4.42 8.59 -7.26
C THR A 79 -4.94 7.16 -7.06
N ALA A 80 -4.41 6.49 -6.04
CA ALA A 80 -5.00 5.28 -5.49
C ALA A 80 -5.58 5.59 -4.10
N ILE A 81 -6.57 4.83 -3.66
CA ILE A 81 -7.09 4.91 -2.30
C ILE A 81 -6.55 3.73 -1.50
N ILE A 82 -6.04 4.02 -0.31
CA ILE A 82 -5.74 3.01 0.70
C ILE A 82 -6.73 3.14 1.84
N GLN A 83 -7.23 2.01 2.30
CA GLN A 83 -8.11 1.94 3.47
C GLN A 83 -7.71 0.76 4.33
N GLY A 84 -7.59 0.99 5.63
CA GLY A 84 -7.43 -0.08 6.62
C GLY A 84 -8.62 -0.15 7.56
N GLY A 85 -8.65 -1.24 8.33
CA GLY A 85 -9.73 -1.55 9.27
C GLY A 85 -10.70 -2.60 8.75
N PHE A 86 -11.43 -3.22 9.67
CA PHE A 86 -12.40 -4.29 9.44
C PHE A 86 -13.59 -4.08 10.38
N GLY A 87 -14.82 -4.24 9.91
CA GLY A 87 -16.03 -3.93 10.69
C GLY A 87 -16.36 -2.44 10.72
N SER A 88 -16.61 -1.88 11.92
CA SER A 88 -17.12 -0.52 12.13
C SER A 88 -16.05 0.58 12.15
N ILE A 89 -14.77 0.23 12.17
CA ILE A 89 -13.67 1.20 12.16
C ILE A 89 -12.98 1.12 10.80
N ARG A 90 -12.98 2.24 10.07
CA ARG A 90 -12.30 2.41 8.80
C ARG A 90 -11.45 3.67 8.87
N TRP A 91 -10.21 3.56 8.42
CA TRP A 91 -9.30 4.69 8.22
C TRP A 91 -8.72 4.58 6.81
N GLY A 92 -8.28 5.68 6.21
CA GLY A 92 -7.77 5.63 4.84
C GLY A 92 -7.46 7.01 4.26
N GLY A 93 -6.95 7.03 3.04
CA GLY A 93 -6.59 8.25 2.34
C GLY A 93 -6.16 8.01 0.89
N ALA A 94 -5.95 9.11 0.18
CA ALA A 94 -5.40 9.12 -1.16
C ALA A 94 -3.88 8.93 -1.14
N VAL A 95 -3.36 8.10 -2.04
CA VAL A 95 -1.94 7.91 -2.33
C VAL A 95 -1.67 8.42 -3.72
N THR A 96 -0.68 9.29 -3.83
CA THR A 96 -0.20 9.86 -5.10
C THR A 96 1.29 9.54 -5.26
N ALA A 97 1.96 10.12 -6.26
CA ALA A 97 3.42 10.10 -6.34
C ALA A 97 4.10 10.80 -5.15
N ARG A 98 3.38 11.69 -4.43
CA ARG A 98 3.87 12.28 -3.18
C ARG A 98 3.67 11.29 -2.04
N PRO A 99 4.73 10.91 -1.30
CA PRO A 99 4.61 9.97 -0.19
C PRO A 99 3.63 10.45 0.89
N THR A 100 2.80 9.54 1.38
CA THR A 100 1.92 9.74 2.54
C THR A 100 2.29 8.71 3.61
N VAL A 101 2.20 9.09 4.89
CA VAL A 101 2.51 8.19 6.01
C VAL A 101 1.23 7.55 6.52
N ILE A 102 1.28 6.23 6.75
CA ILE A 102 0.25 5.49 7.47
C ILE A 102 0.83 4.80 8.70
N GLU A 103 -0.04 4.57 9.68
CA GLU A 103 0.29 3.85 10.91
C GLU A 103 -0.55 2.59 11.02
N MET A 104 0.13 1.45 11.12
CA MET A 104 -0.47 0.15 11.35
C MET A 104 -0.42 -0.14 12.85
N ALA A 105 -1.52 0.14 13.56
CA ALA A 105 -1.55 0.10 15.03
C ALA A 105 -1.60 -1.31 15.64
N GLY A 106 -1.96 -2.35 14.88
CA GLY A 106 -2.15 -3.70 15.43
C GLY A 106 -2.04 -4.81 14.40
N SER A 107 -1.60 -5.99 14.85
CA SER A 107 -1.45 -7.18 14.02
C SER A 107 -2.82 -7.69 13.53
N GLY A 108 -2.86 -8.19 12.30
CA GLY A 108 -4.11 -8.68 11.69
C GLY A 108 -4.97 -7.61 11.00
N THR A 109 -4.52 -6.35 10.97
CA THR A 109 -5.19 -5.29 10.20
C THR A 109 -4.75 -5.39 8.73
N ASN A 110 -5.71 -5.60 7.82
CA ASN A 110 -5.42 -5.56 6.39
C ASN A 110 -5.50 -4.13 5.87
N VAL A 111 -4.63 -3.81 4.91
CA VAL A 111 -4.74 -2.63 4.06
C VAL A 111 -5.36 -3.06 2.74
N PHE A 112 -6.33 -2.28 2.27
CA PHE A 112 -6.97 -2.45 0.98
C PHE A 112 -6.56 -1.29 0.09
N ALA A 113 -6.02 -1.58 -1.09
CA ALA A 113 -5.68 -0.60 -2.10
C ALA A 113 -6.63 -0.74 -3.30
N TYR A 114 -7.18 0.38 -3.77
CA TYR A 114 -8.13 0.38 -4.89
C TYR A 114 -8.11 1.71 -5.64
N VAL A 115 -8.66 1.71 -6.85
CA VAL A 115 -8.98 2.93 -7.60
C VAL A 115 -10.44 3.28 -7.34
N SER A 116 -10.77 4.56 -7.23
CA SER A 116 -12.16 5.02 -7.12
C SER A 116 -12.51 5.80 -8.37
N ASP A 117 -13.56 5.39 -9.07
CA ASP A 117 -13.99 6.01 -10.33
C ASP A 117 -15.46 5.71 -10.60
N ASP A 118 -16.23 6.63 -11.14
CA ASP A 118 -17.68 6.43 -11.34
C ASP A 118 -17.99 5.35 -12.40
N TYR A 119 -17.08 5.14 -13.36
CA TYR A 119 -17.23 4.12 -14.39
C TYR A 119 -15.96 3.27 -14.61
N CYS A 120 -15.63 2.38 -13.67
CA CYS A 120 -14.42 1.54 -13.76
C CYS A 120 -14.24 0.68 -15.05
N LEU A 121 -15.26 0.54 -15.91
CA LEU A 121 -15.20 -0.30 -17.12
C LEU A 121 -14.46 0.35 -18.30
N ASP A 122 -14.17 1.64 -18.29
CA ASP A 122 -13.27 2.27 -19.26
C ASP A 122 -11.86 2.49 -18.70
N ASN A 123 -11.65 2.14 -17.43
CA ASN A 123 -10.34 2.18 -16.83
C ASN A 123 -9.37 1.21 -17.51
N THR A 124 -8.13 1.65 -17.59
CA THR A 124 -7.01 0.93 -18.20
C THR A 124 -5.72 1.24 -17.47
N GLY A 125 -4.72 0.39 -17.66
CA GLY A 125 -3.40 0.58 -17.07
C GLY A 125 -3.32 0.16 -15.60
N GLN A 126 -2.12 0.30 -15.06
CA GLN A 126 -1.75 -0.18 -13.74
C GLN A 126 -0.89 0.84 -13.00
N ALA A 127 -0.87 0.73 -11.68
CA ALA A 127 0.05 1.43 -10.83
C ALA A 127 0.74 0.50 -9.83
N ALA A 128 1.95 0.87 -9.44
CA ALA A 128 2.69 0.22 -8.38
C ALA A 128 2.73 1.12 -7.15
N LEU A 129 2.19 0.63 -6.04
CA LEU A 129 2.32 1.22 -4.72
C LEU A 129 3.57 0.63 -4.04
N LEU A 130 4.35 1.48 -3.39
CA LEU A 130 5.46 1.08 -2.53
C LEU A 130 5.14 1.45 -1.09
N PHE A 131 5.12 0.43 -0.21
CA PHE A 131 5.02 0.56 1.23
C PHE A 131 6.42 0.37 1.81
N GLN A 132 7.02 1.47 2.26
CA GLN A 132 8.36 1.46 2.82
C GLN A 132 8.28 1.74 4.32
N PRO A 133 8.79 0.84 5.18
CA PRO A 133 8.88 1.08 6.61
C PRO A 133 9.66 2.37 6.90
N THR A 134 9.18 3.13 7.87
CA THR A 134 9.88 4.31 8.39
C THR A 134 10.31 4.08 9.83
N ASN A 135 11.58 4.40 10.11
CA ASN A 135 12.13 4.39 11.47
C ASN A 135 11.58 5.54 12.32
#